data_AF-A0A7Y8MMU8-F1
#
_entry.id   AF-A0A7Y8MMU8-F1
#
_cell.length_a   1.000
_cell.length_b   1.000
_cell.length_c   1.000
_cell.angle_alpha   90.00
_cell.angle_beta   90.00
_cell.angle_gamma   90.00
#
_symmetry.space_group_name_H-M   'P 1'
#
loop_
_entity.id
_entity.type
_entity.pdbx_description
1 polymer ?
#
loop_
_entity_poly.entity_id
_entity_poly.type
_entity_poly.pdbx_seq_one_letter_code
_entity_poly.pdbx_strand_id
1 'polypeptide(L)'
;MQTGLDPSADSFDSAVMDDEQPPARMVAGALAHLARHMETGCPRASRLAILLLAKVANDVQADAHLREHARELVDVLERDHADIH
;
A
#
# COMPACT_ATOMS: atom_id res chain seq x y z
N MET A 1 -8.74 -28.98 50.37
CA MET A 1 -9.92 -28.27 49.86
C MET A 1 -9.56 -27.69 48.51
N GLN A 2 -10.31 -28.09 47.50
CA GLN A 2 -10.21 -27.65 46.11
C GLN A 2 -11.43 -26.79 45.82
N THR A 3 -11.21 -25.58 45.33
CA THR A 3 -12.10 -24.71 44.52
C THR A 3 -11.23 -23.50 44.15
N GLY A 4 -11.13 -22.99 42.94
CA GLY A 4 -11.89 -23.16 41.71
C GLY A 4 -11.45 -22.00 40.80
N LEU A 5 -11.53 -22.25 39.50
CA LEU A 5 -11.34 -21.34 38.37
C LEU A 5 -11.66 -19.86 38.67
N ASP A 6 -10.89 -18.92 38.10
CA ASP A 6 -11.39 -18.30 36.87
C ASP A 6 -10.32 -17.66 35.96
N PRO A 7 -10.54 -17.73 34.63
CA PRO A 7 -9.61 -17.36 33.57
C PRO A 7 -9.85 -15.92 33.09
N SER A 8 -8.80 -15.12 32.97
CA SER A 8 -8.83 -13.90 32.16
C SER A 8 -7.45 -13.65 31.57
N ALA A 9 -6.93 -14.68 30.93
CA ALA A 9 -6.03 -14.56 29.79
C ALA A 9 -6.90 -14.43 28.54
N ASP A 10 -7.52 -13.27 28.36
CA ASP A 10 -8.09 -12.83 27.08
C ASP A 10 -8.24 -11.31 27.13
N SER A 11 -7.10 -10.64 27.28
CA SER A 11 -6.93 -9.30 26.76
C SER A 11 -6.21 -9.38 25.42
N PHE A 12 -6.62 -10.33 24.57
CA PHE A 12 -6.47 -10.13 23.14
C PHE A 12 -7.51 -9.08 22.78
N ASP A 13 -7.09 -7.83 22.96
CA ASP A 13 -7.62 -6.67 22.28
C ASP A 13 -7.51 -6.96 20.79
N SER A 14 -8.47 -7.76 20.30
CA SER A 14 -8.90 -7.80 18.91
C SER A 14 -9.58 -6.47 18.66
N ALA A 15 -8.78 -5.40 18.73
CA ALA A 15 -9.07 -4.17 18.05
C ALA A 15 -8.98 -4.53 16.57
N VAL A 16 -10.15 -4.89 16.06
CA VAL A 16 -10.55 -4.72 14.67
C VAL A 16 -10.35 -3.24 14.36
N MET A 17 -9.10 -2.81 14.16
CA MET A 17 -8.80 -1.53 13.58
C MET A 17 -8.86 -1.76 12.08
N ASP A 18 -9.77 -1.05 11.41
CA ASP A 18 -9.78 -0.88 9.97
C ASP A 18 -8.38 -1.01 9.39
N ASP A 19 -8.21 -1.97 8.48
CA ASP A 19 -6.96 -2.31 7.79
C ASP A 19 -6.58 -1.21 6.76
N GLU A 20 -6.76 0.04 7.17
CA GLU A 20 -6.36 1.22 6.43
C GLU A 20 -4.84 1.33 6.58
N GLN A 21 -4.14 0.59 5.71
CA GLN A 21 -2.68 0.69 5.64
C GLN A 21 -2.30 2.17 5.50
N PRO A 22 -1.49 2.73 6.41
CA PRO A 22 -1.15 4.15 6.34
C PRO A 22 -0.51 4.46 4.98
N PRO A 23 -0.76 5.66 4.41
CA PRO A 23 -0.26 6.07 3.10
C PRO A 23 1.23 5.76 2.89
N ALA A 24 2.05 5.95 3.93
CA ALA A 24 3.48 5.66 3.92
C ALA A 24 3.81 4.18 3.57
N ARG A 25 3.03 3.20 4.04
CA ARG A 25 3.24 1.78 3.70
C ARG A 25 2.88 1.48 2.25
N MET A 26 1.82 2.11 1.74
CA MET A 26 1.43 1.96 0.33
C MET A 26 2.48 2.56 -0.60
N VAL A 27 3.01 3.74 -0.25
CA VAL A 27 4.12 4.37 -0.98
C VAL A 27 5.37 3.50 -0.94
N ALA A 28 5.75 2.96 0.22
CA ALA A 28 6.92 2.07 0.32
C ALA A 28 6.77 0.83 -0.57
N GLY A 29 5.58 0.23 -0.61
CA GLY A 29 5.28 -0.88 -1.53
C GLY A 29 5.36 -0.48 -3.00
N ALA A 30 4.82 0.69 -3.36
CA ALA A 30 4.90 1.21 -4.71
C ALA A 30 6.36 1.41 -5.16
N LEU A 31 7.19 2.01 -4.30
CA LEU A 31 8.61 2.23 -4.57
C LEU A 31 9.39 0.93 -4.72
N ALA A 32 9.08 -0.10 -3.91
CA ALA A 32 9.73 -1.41 -4.04
C ALA A 32 9.41 -2.07 -5.40
N HIS A 33 8.16 -1.98 -5.84
CA HIS A 33 7.76 -2.48 -7.15
C HIS A 33 8.36 -1.66 -8.30
N LEU A 34 8.44 -0.35 -8.16
CA LEU A 34 9.08 0.53 -9.14
C LEU A 34 10.58 0.24 -9.27
N ALA A 35 11.30 0.11 -8.16
CA ALA A 35 12.72 -0.26 -8.17
C ALA A 35 12.93 -1.59 -8.88
N ARG A 36 12.10 -2.60 -8.58
CA ARG A 36 12.16 -3.90 -9.26
C ARG A 36 11.90 -3.78 -10.76
N HIS A 37 10.96 -2.94 -11.17
CA HIS A 37 10.72 -2.66 -12.57
C HIS A 37 11.95 -2.03 -13.24
N MET A 38 12.55 -1.00 -12.62
CA MET A 38 13.75 -0.34 -13.14
C MET A 38 14.94 -1.31 -13.27
N GLU A 39 15.09 -2.27 -12.36
CA GLU A 39 16.16 -3.27 -12.39
C GLU A 39 15.97 -4.33 -13.48
N THR A 40 14.72 -4.72 -13.76
CA THR A 40 14.41 -5.94 -14.54
C THR A 40 13.60 -5.70 -15.81
N GLY A 41 13.09 -4.48 -16.00
CA GLY A 41 12.10 -4.17 -17.02
C GLY A 41 10.75 -4.89 -16.83
N CYS A 42 10.51 -5.54 -15.69
CA CYS A 42 9.33 -6.40 -15.53
C CYS A 42 8.02 -5.57 -15.57
N PRO A 43 7.14 -5.75 -16.57
CA PRO A 43 5.93 -4.93 -16.70
C PRO A 43 4.96 -5.17 -15.54
N ARG A 44 4.93 -6.39 -15.00
CA ARG A 44 4.10 -6.74 -13.85
C ARG A 44 4.48 -5.93 -12.61
N ALA A 45 5.77 -5.66 -12.40
CA ALA A 45 6.22 -4.86 -11.26
C ALA A 45 5.76 -3.40 -11.42
N SER A 46 5.90 -2.81 -12.61
CA SER A 46 5.36 -1.47 -12.90
C SER A 46 3.85 -1.40 -12.63
N ARG A 47 3.08 -2.41 -13.07
CA ARG A 47 1.63 -2.44 -12.83
C ARG A 47 1.24 -2.49 -11.36
N LEU A 48 2.00 -3.18 -10.51
CA LEU A 48 1.76 -3.18 -9.06
C LEU A 48 2.09 -1.82 -8.43
N ALA A 49 3.14 -1.14 -8.90
CA ALA A 49 3.45 0.21 -8.47
C ALA A 49 2.31 1.20 -8.83
N ILE A 50 1.77 1.11 -10.06
CA ILE A 50 0.63 1.93 -10.52
C ILE A 50 -0.58 1.74 -9.59
N LEU A 51 -0.95 0.51 -9.28
CA LEU A 51 -2.13 0.23 -8.43
C LEU A 51 -1.99 0.81 -7.02
N LEU A 52 -0.79 0.74 -6.43
CA LEU A 52 -0.54 1.29 -5.11
C LEU A 52 -0.51 2.82 -5.12
N LEU A 53 0.11 3.43 -6.13
CA LEU A 53 0.12 4.89 -6.29
C LEU A 53 -1.29 5.43 -6.56
N ALA A 54 -2.11 4.72 -7.36
CA ALA A 54 -3.50 5.06 -7.58
C ALA A 54 -4.32 5.01 -6.27
N LYS A 55 -4.04 4.05 -5.38
CA LYS A 55 -4.66 4.00 -4.06
C LYS A 55 -4.26 5.21 -3.20
N VAL A 56 -2.97 5.56 -3.17
CA VAL A 56 -2.46 6.76 -2.47
C VAL A 56 -3.08 8.05 -3.04
N ALA A 57 -3.19 8.16 -4.36
CA ALA A 57 -3.79 9.30 -5.05
C ALA A 57 -5.27 9.56 -4.69
N ASN A 58 -5.98 8.52 -4.25
CA ASN A 58 -7.39 8.60 -3.86
C ASN A 58 -7.59 8.60 -2.33
N ASP A 59 -6.51 8.52 -1.55
CA ASP A 59 -6.56 8.47 -0.10
C ASP A 59 -6.74 9.86 0.50
N VAL A 60 -7.89 10.10 1.14
CA VAL A 60 -8.22 11.38 1.77
C VAL A 60 -7.30 11.70 2.96
N GLN A 61 -6.75 10.68 3.63
CA GLN A 61 -5.81 10.81 4.74
C GLN A 61 -4.38 11.12 4.28
N ALA A 62 -4.06 10.90 3.00
CA ALA A 62 -2.78 11.27 2.44
C ALA A 62 -2.64 12.80 2.30
N ASP A 63 -1.41 13.29 2.40
CA ASP A 63 -1.10 14.69 2.12
C ASP A 63 -1.48 15.08 0.68
N ALA A 64 -1.89 16.33 0.48
CA ALA A 64 -2.37 16.81 -0.83
C ALA A 64 -1.27 16.74 -1.91
N HIS A 65 -0.04 17.13 -1.57
CA HIS A 65 1.09 17.03 -2.50
C HIS A 65 1.42 15.57 -2.78
N LEU A 66 1.36 14.70 -1.77
CA LEU A 66 1.57 13.27 -1.97
C LEU A 66 0.54 12.67 -2.95
N ARG A 67 -0.74 13.03 -2.81
CA ARG A 67 -1.78 12.59 -3.76
C ARG A 67 -1.52 13.07 -5.18
N GLU A 68 -1.12 14.33 -5.34
CA GLU A 68 -0.84 14.92 -6.65
C GLU A 68 0.36 14.23 -7.31
N HIS A 69 1.47 14.08 -6.58
CA HIS A 69 2.65 13.37 -7.09
C HIS A 69 2.36 11.91 -7.40
N ALA A 70 1.51 11.24 -6.62
CA ALA A 70 1.09 9.88 -6.91
C ALA A 70 0.28 9.79 -8.22
N ARG A 71 -0.56 10.78 -8.53
CA ARG A 71 -1.29 10.84 -9.82
C ARG A 71 -0.35 11.06 -10.99
N GLU A 72 0.57 12.01 -10.86
CA GLU A 72 1.58 12.28 -11.91
C GLU A 72 2.41 11.03 -12.21
N LEU A 73 2.83 10.30 -11.18
CA LEU A 73 3.57 9.05 -11.37
C LEU A 73 2.73 7.96 -12.02
N VAL A 74 1.43 7.83 -11.69
CA VAL A 74 0.52 6.91 -12.37
C VAL A 74 0.45 7.25 -13.86
N ASP A 75 0.23 8.52 -14.20
CA ASP A 75 0.13 8.96 -15.59
C ASP A 75 1.41 8.67 -16.40
N VAL A 76 2.59 8.86 -15.79
CA VAL A 76 3.88 8.55 -16.44
C VAL A 76 4.03 7.05 -16.69
N LEU A 77 3.75 6.23 -15.67
CA LEU A 77 3.93 4.78 -15.75
C LEU A 77 2.90 4.11 -16.69
N GLU A 78 1.67 4.64 -16.77
CA GLU A 78 0.66 4.14 -17.71
C GLU A 78 1.02 4.44 -19.16
N ARG A 79 1.61 5.62 -19.44
CA ARG A 79 2.13 5.96 -20.78
C ARG A 79 3.27 5.03 -21.18
N ASP A 80 4.24 4.82 -20.29
CA ASP A 80 5.36 3.91 -20.53
C ASP A 80 4.87 2.48 -20.82
N HIS A 81 3.85 2.01 -20.10
CA HIS A 81 3.23 0.71 -20.37
C HIS A 81 2.48 0.65 -21.71
N ALA A 82 1.88 1.76 -22.16
CA ALA A 82 1.19 1.83 -23.44
C ALA A 82 2.16 1.81 -24.63
N ASP A 83 3.37 2.35 -24.47
CA ASP A 83 4.40 2.39 -25.50
C ASP A 83 5.11 1.03 -25.74
N ILE A 84 4.98 0.08 -24.80
CA ILE A 84 5.61 -1.25 -24.85
C ILE A 84 4.72 -2.29 -25.59
N HIS A 85 3.48 -1.95 -25.96
CA HIS A 85 2.51 -2.83 -26.63
C HIS A 85 2.19 -2.39 -28.06
#